data_AF-A0A426XK80-F1
#
_entry.id   AF-A0A426XK80-F1
#
_cell.length_a   1.000
_cell.length_b   1.000
_cell.length_c   1.000
_cell.angle_alpha   90.00
_cell.angle_beta   90.00
_cell.angle_gamma   90.00
#
_symmetry.space_group_name_H-M   'P 1'
#
loop_
_entity.id
_entity.type
_entity.pdbx_description
1 polymer ?
#
loop_
_entity_poly.entity_id
_entity_poly.type
_entity_poly.pdbx_seq_one_letter_code
_entity_poly.pdbx_strand_id
1 'polypeptide(L)'
;MALFDRVHDVGWQITFMDYRLKQLQEELDALKSDGVPEAVAKAEERAAELQEELERTRRERDEALLKHEASEKELHETIVEYKESLEFKEGLKRMGRVTYEYRYRVALARLHARYPDDEVKEDPFTIHPKDDLVPMQRQQVFDDSIPPEP
;
A
#
# COMPACT_ATOMS: atom_id res chain seq x y z
N MET A 1 -17.19 -25.43 85.19
CA MET A 1 -17.09 -23.99 84.87
C MET A 1 -16.38 -23.81 83.51
N ALA A 2 -17.00 -24.20 82.39
CA ALA A 2 -16.36 -24.13 81.07
C ALA A 2 -17.30 -23.71 79.92
N LEU A 3 -18.56 -23.36 80.23
CA LEU A 3 -19.55 -22.95 79.22
C LEU A 3 -19.76 -21.43 79.18
N PHE A 4 -19.49 -20.72 80.29
CA PHE A 4 -19.72 -19.28 80.39
C PHE A 4 -18.63 -18.45 79.70
N ASP A 5 -17.36 -18.91 79.71
CA ASP A 5 -16.24 -18.20 79.09
C ASP A 5 -16.28 -18.23 77.55
N ARG A 6 -16.81 -19.30 76.94
CA ARG A 6 -16.92 -19.44 75.47
C ARG A 6 -17.96 -18.50 74.86
N VAL A 7 -19.03 -18.19 75.60
CA VAL A 7 -20.05 -17.23 75.17
C VAL A 7 -19.53 -15.80 75.31
N HIS A 8 -18.73 -15.52 76.35
CA HIS A 8 -18.05 -14.23 76.51
C HIS A 8 -16.98 -13.96 75.42
N ASP A 9 -16.21 -14.98 75.02
CA ASP A 9 -15.20 -14.86 73.94
C ASP A 9 -15.85 -14.59 72.57
N VAL A 10 -16.91 -15.32 72.21
CA VAL A 10 -17.64 -15.12 70.95
C VAL A 10 -18.37 -13.78 70.92
N GLY A 11 -18.96 -13.34 72.04
CA GLY A 11 -19.61 -12.04 72.15
C GLY A 11 -18.63 -10.88 71.97
N TRP A 12 -17.44 -10.96 72.58
CA TRP A 12 -16.38 -9.98 72.39
C TRP A 12 -15.90 -9.95 70.94
N GLN A 13 -15.67 -11.13 70.34
CA GLN A 13 -15.24 -11.21 68.95
C GLN A 13 -16.28 -10.64 67.99
N ILE A 14 -17.58 -10.87 68.21
CA ILE A 14 -18.64 -10.25 67.41
C ILE A 14 -18.57 -8.72 67.51
N THR A 15 -18.47 -8.16 68.71
CA THR A 15 -18.38 -6.70 68.88
C THR A 15 -17.10 -6.10 68.29
N PHE A 16 -15.98 -6.82 68.36
CA PHE A 16 -14.72 -6.41 67.74
C PHE A 16 -14.80 -6.46 66.22
N MET A 17 -15.43 -7.50 65.66
CA MET A 17 -15.65 -7.62 64.23
C MET A 17 -16.64 -6.56 63.73
N ASP A 18 -17.70 -6.26 64.48
CA ASP A 18 -18.64 -5.17 64.17
C ASP A 18 -17.96 -3.81 64.18
N TYR A 19 -17.03 -3.57 65.12
CA TYR A 19 -16.23 -2.35 65.16
C TYR A 19 -15.30 -2.25 63.95
N ARG A 20 -14.59 -3.33 63.60
CA ARG A 20 -13.74 -3.37 62.41
C ARG A 20 -14.53 -3.22 61.12
N LEU A 21 -15.75 -3.76 61.07
CA LEU A 21 -16.63 -3.66 59.91
C LEU A 21 -17.14 -2.22 59.75
N LYS A 22 -17.46 -1.53 60.85
CA LYS A 22 -17.74 -0.08 60.85
C LYS A 22 -16.53 0.74 60.43
N GLN A 23 -15.34 0.43 60.92
CA GLN A 23 -14.12 1.14 60.55
C GLN A 23 -13.79 0.95 59.07
N LEU A 24 -13.90 -0.27 58.54
CA LEU A 24 -13.71 -0.54 57.11
C LEU A 24 -14.79 0.12 56.25
N GLN A 25 -16.03 0.21 56.74
CA GLN A 25 -17.11 0.93 56.08
C GLN A 25 -16.82 2.44 56.05
N GLU A 26 -16.37 3.03 57.17
CA GLU A 26 -15.94 4.43 57.25
C GLU A 26 -14.70 4.70 56.39
N GLU A 27 -13.75 3.78 56.30
CA GLU A 27 -12.58 3.89 55.42
C GLU A 27 -12.98 3.79 53.95
N LEU A 28 -13.93 2.91 53.58
CA LEU A 28 -14.48 2.83 52.23
C LEU A 28 -15.27 4.08 51.86
N ASP A 29 -16.08 4.60 52.77
CA ASP A 29 -16.85 5.82 52.58
C ASP A 29 -15.92 7.06 52.54
N ALA A 30 -14.85 7.07 53.34
CA ALA A 30 -13.79 8.07 53.29
C ALA A 30 -13.03 8.02 51.95
N LEU A 31 -12.60 6.84 51.48
CA LEU A 31 -11.97 6.64 50.16
C LEU A 31 -12.90 7.05 49.00
N LYS A 32 -14.20 6.83 49.17
CA LYS A 32 -15.23 7.25 48.21
C LYS A 32 -15.45 8.77 48.25
N SER A 33 -15.18 9.42 49.39
CA SER A 33 -15.26 10.87 49.57
C SER A 33 -13.95 11.62 49.26
N ASP A 34 -12.79 10.96 49.30
CA ASP A 34 -11.44 11.55 49.16
C ASP A 34 -11.00 11.76 47.69
N GLY A 35 -11.94 12.10 46.80
CA GLY A 35 -11.65 12.61 45.45
C GLY A 35 -11.62 11.59 44.31
N VAL A 36 -11.89 10.31 44.56
CA VAL A 36 -12.02 9.27 43.52
C VAL A 36 -13.11 9.58 42.48
N PRO A 37 -14.33 10.05 42.84
CA PRO A 37 -15.35 10.38 41.85
C PRO A 37 -14.98 11.56 40.94
N GLU A 38 -14.22 12.54 41.46
CA GLU A 38 -13.77 13.70 40.68
C GLU A 38 -12.63 13.31 39.73
N ALA A 39 -11.69 12.48 40.19
CA ALA A 39 -10.64 11.93 39.35
C ALA A 39 -11.19 10.99 38.26
N VAL A 40 -12.20 10.17 38.60
CA VAL A 40 -12.90 9.30 37.64
C VAL A 40 -13.72 10.12 36.63
N ALA A 41 -14.47 11.13 37.07
CA ALA A 41 -15.22 12.01 36.16
C ALA A 41 -14.29 12.76 35.19
N LYS A 42 -13.15 13.29 35.67
CA LYS A 42 -12.13 13.92 34.82
C LYS A 42 -11.48 12.92 33.85
N ALA A 43 -11.33 11.66 34.24
CA ALA A 43 -10.81 10.61 33.36
C ALA A 43 -11.83 10.19 32.29
N GLU A 44 -13.12 10.12 32.65
CA GLU A 44 -14.22 9.83 31.71
C GLU A 44 -14.41 10.96 30.69
N GLU A 45 -14.36 12.22 31.11
CA GLU A 45 -14.41 13.39 30.22
C GLU A 45 -13.27 13.33 29.19
N ARG A 46 -12.02 13.11 29.65
CA ARG A 46 -10.86 12.95 28.74
C ARG A 46 -10.98 11.74 27.82
N ALA A 47 -11.56 10.64 28.30
CA ALA A 47 -11.80 9.46 27.47
C ALA A 47 -12.82 9.74 26.37
N ALA A 48 -13.88 10.52 26.67
CA ALA A 48 -14.87 10.95 25.69
C ALA A 48 -14.28 11.91 24.64
N GLU A 49 -13.47 12.88 25.06
CA GLU A 49 -12.73 13.77 24.14
C GLU A 49 -11.81 12.98 23.20
N LEU A 50 -11.00 12.07 23.74
CA LEU A 50 -10.13 11.21 22.94
C LEU A 50 -10.92 10.31 21.98
N GLN A 51 -12.08 9.82 22.40
CA GLN A 51 -12.94 9.01 21.54
C GLN A 51 -13.49 9.84 20.37
N GLU A 52 -13.88 11.10 20.61
CA GLU A 52 -14.32 12.00 19.55
C GLU A 52 -13.19 12.32 18.56
N GLU A 53 -11.98 12.57 19.06
CA GLU A 53 -10.79 12.77 18.22
C GLU A 53 -10.44 11.53 17.39
N LEU A 54 -10.55 10.33 17.96
CA LEU A 54 -10.35 9.06 17.24
C LEU A 54 -11.39 8.86 16.13
N GLU A 55 -12.67 9.13 16.42
CA GLU A 55 -13.72 9.04 15.41
C GLU A 55 -13.54 10.10 14.32
N ARG A 56 -13.06 11.30 14.65
CA ARG A 56 -12.72 12.33 13.67
C ARG A 56 -11.56 11.90 12.78
N THR A 57 -10.44 11.49 13.35
CA THR A 57 -9.26 11.04 12.59
C THR A 57 -9.57 9.81 11.74
N ARG A 58 -10.42 8.90 12.24
CA ARG A 58 -10.91 7.76 11.46
C ARG A 58 -11.68 8.19 10.22
N ARG A 59 -12.61 9.16 10.36
CA ARG A 59 -13.34 9.74 9.22
C ARG A 59 -12.42 10.42 8.22
N GLU A 60 -11.49 11.25 8.70
CA GLU A 60 -10.49 11.92 7.85
C GLU A 60 -9.64 10.91 7.06
N ARG A 61 -9.24 9.80 7.70
CA ARG A 61 -8.52 8.70 7.05
C ARG A 61 -9.38 7.97 6.02
N ASP A 62 -10.64 7.69 6.32
CA ASP A 62 -11.56 7.05 5.38
C ASP A 62 -11.79 7.94 4.14
N GLU A 63 -11.97 9.25 4.31
CA GLU A 63 -12.05 10.21 3.20
C GLU A 63 -10.76 10.28 2.38
N ALA A 64 -9.60 10.28 3.04
CA ALA A 64 -8.31 10.27 2.36
C ALA A 64 -8.11 8.99 1.53
N LEU A 65 -8.54 7.83 2.05
CA LEU A 65 -8.50 6.57 1.31
C LEU A 65 -9.41 6.58 0.10
N LEU A 66 -10.62 7.13 0.21
CA LEU A 66 -11.52 7.26 -0.94
C LEU A 66 -10.91 8.14 -2.05
N LYS A 67 -10.26 9.25 -1.67
CA LYS A 67 -9.54 10.12 -2.62
C LYS A 67 -8.37 9.40 -3.28
N HIS A 68 -7.59 8.63 -2.50
CA HIS A 68 -6.47 7.84 -3.01
C HIS A 68 -6.96 6.79 -4.01
N GLU A 69 -8.00 6.03 -3.68
CA GLU A 69 -8.56 5.01 -4.56
C GLU A 69 -9.10 5.62 -5.86
N ALA A 70 -9.73 6.80 -5.79
CA ALA A 70 -10.17 7.52 -6.98
C ALA A 70 -8.98 7.93 -7.87
N SER A 71 -7.92 8.49 -7.28
CA SER A 71 -6.72 8.86 -8.02
C SER A 71 -5.98 7.67 -8.62
N GLU A 72 -5.96 6.52 -7.94
CA GLU A 72 -5.33 5.31 -8.47
C GLU A 72 -6.08 4.78 -9.69
N LYS A 73 -7.41 4.85 -9.68
CA LYS A 73 -8.23 4.47 -10.83
C LYS A 73 -7.97 5.38 -12.03
N GLU A 74 -7.93 6.69 -11.82
CA GLU A 74 -7.62 7.67 -12.88
C GLU A 74 -6.20 7.47 -13.45
N LEU A 75 -5.20 7.26 -12.57
CA LEU A 75 -3.84 6.93 -12.98
C LEU A 75 -3.78 5.61 -13.77
N HIS A 76 -4.56 4.60 -13.38
CA HIS A 76 -4.61 3.34 -14.10
C HIS A 76 -5.19 3.52 -15.52
N GLU A 77 -6.30 4.26 -15.63
CA GLU A 77 -6.95 4.55 -16.90
C GLU A 77 -6.01 5.31 -17.85
N THR A 78 -5.37 6.39 -17.37
CA THR A 78 -4.40 7.16 -18.16
C THR A 78 -3.17 6.33 -18.59
N ILE A 79 -2.70 5.38 -17.77
CA ILE A 79 -1.63 4.45 -18.15
C ILE A 79 -2.09 3.50 -19.27
N VAL A 80 -3.31 2.98 -19.19
CA VAL A 80 -3.87 2.10 -20.23
C VAL A 80 -3.98 2.89 -21.54
N GLU A 81 -4.58 4.08 -21.51
CA GLU A 81 -4.67 4.96 -22.68
C GLU A 81 -3.29 5.28 -23.27
N TYR A 82 -2.32 5.63 -22.44
CA TYR A 82 -0.95 5.89 -22.87
C TYR A 82 -0.32 4.68 -23.57
N LYS A 83 -0.47 3.48 -23.02
CA LYS A 83 0.04 2.23 -23.64
C LYS A 83 -0.67 1.89 -24.95
N GLU A 84 -1.92 2.29 -25.09
CA GLU A 84 -2.69 2.08 -26.33
C GLU A 84 -2.43 3.15 -27.40
N SER A 85 -1.90 4.31 -27.00
CA SER A 85 -1.56 5.41 -27.89
C SER A 85 -0.65 4.99 -29.05
N LEU A 86 -0.81 5.67 -30.18
CA LEU A 86 0.00 5.46 -31.38
C LEU A 86 1.47 5.77 -31.10
N GLU A 87 1.76 6.84 -30.36
CA GLU A 87 3.12 7.28 -30.04
C GLU A 87 3.88 6.21 -29.25
N PHE A 88 3.24 5.59 -28.25
CA PHE A 88 3.87 4.51 -27.48
C PHE A 88 4.18 3.30 -28.37
N LYS A 89 3.22 2.86 -29.19
CA LYS A 89 3.41 1.74 -30.13
C LYS A 89 4.50 2.03 -31.16
N GLU A 90 4.56 3.24 -31.70
CA GLU A 90 5.64 3.67 -32.59
C GLU A 90 6.98 3.74 -31.87
N GLY A 91 7.01 4.22 -30.63
CA GLY A 91 8.19 4.22 -29.76
C GLY A 91 8.75 2.80 -29.57
N LEU A 92 7.89 1.82 -29.29
CA LEU A 92 8.28 0.42 -29.20
C LEU A 92 8.86 -0.12 -30.50
N LYS A 93 8.25 0.20 -31.66
CA LYS A 93 8.80 -0.18 -32.98
C LYS A 93 10.19 0.41 -33.20
N ARG A 94 10.40 1.69 -32.85
CA ARG A 94 11.71 2.38 -32.95
C ARG A 94 12.74 1.73 -32.02
N MET A 95 12.39 1.46 -30.77
CA MET A 95 13.25 0.74 -29.82
C MET A 95 13.62 -0.67 -30.32
N GLY A 96 12.66 -1.39 -30.89
CA GLY A 96 12.89 -2.69 -31.51
C GLY A 96 13.93 -2.63 -32.65
N ARG A 97 13.83 -1.63 -33.54
CA ARG A 97 14.81 -1.42 -34.62
C ARG A 97 16.21 -1.15 -34.06
N VAL A 98 16.34 -0.22 -33.11
CA VAL A 98 17.65 0.15 -32.52
C VAL A 98 18.32 -1.06 -31.87
N THR A 99 17.56 -1.86 -31.12
CA THR A 99 18.11 -3.07 -30.46
C THR A 99 18.50 -4.14 -31.47
N TYR A 100 17.72 -4.34 -32.53
CA TYR A 100 18.05 -5.26 -33.62
C TYR A 100 19.31 -4.82 -34.38
N GLU A 101 19.38 -3.55 -34.79
CA GLU A 101 20.53 -2.95 -35.47
C GLU A 101 21.82 -3.10 -34.64
N TYR A 102 21.75 -2.80 -33.34
CA TYR A 102 22.90 -2.97 -32.45
C TYR A 102 23.38 -4.42 -32.40
N ARG A 103 22.46 -5.37 -32.20
CA ARG A 103 22.81 -6.80 -32.17
C ARG A 103 23.38 -7.29 -33.49
N TYR A 104 22.84 -6.83 -34.60
CA TYR A 104 23.34 -7.15 -35.94
C TYR A 104 24.77 -6.67 -36.12
N ARG A 105 25.07 -5.41 -35.79
CA ARG A 105 26.45 -4.86 -35.85
C ARG A 105 27.44 -5.65 -34.99
N VAL A 106 27.04 -6.03 -33.78
CA VAL A 106 27.88 -6.86 -32.90
C VAL A 106 28.12 -8.25 -33.50
N ALA A 107 27.09 -8.88 -34.07
CA ALA A 107 27.22 -10.18 -34.73
C ALA A 107 28.13 -10.10 -35.96
N LEU A 108 27.97 -9.05 -36.77
CA LEU A 108 28.79 -8.79 -37.95
C LEU A 108 30.27 -8.59 -37.58
N ALA A 109 30.56 -7.78 -36.57
CA ALA A 109 31.92 -7.57 -36.08
C ALA A 109 32.57 -8.89 -35.60
N ARG A 110 31.80 -9.76 -34.94
CA ARG A 110 32.28 -11.08 -34.52
C ARG A 110 32.54 -12.02 -35.69
N LEU A 111 31.72 -11.96 -36.74
CA LEU A 111 31.91 -12.74 -37.95
C LEU A 111 33.19 -12.32 -38.67
N HIS A 112 33.37 -11.01 -38.88
CA HIS A 112 34.60 -10.46 -39.49
C HIS A 112 35.86 -10.79 -38.68
N ALA A 113 35.78 -10.80 -37.34
CA ALA A 113 36.91 -11.19 -36.52
C ALA A 113 37.30 -12.67 -36.67
N ARG A 114 36.38 -13.54 -37.12
CA ARG A 114 36.63 -14.97 -37.35
C ARG A 114 37.01 -15.30 -38.78
N TYR A 115 36.46 -14.56 -39.74
CA TYR A 115 36.67 -14.77 -41.17
C TYR A 115 36.93 -13.41 -41.84
N PRO A 116 38.15 -12.87 -41.71
CA PRO A 116 38.47 -11.51 -42.15
C PRO A 116 38.48 -11.33 -43.68
N ASP A 117 38.58 -12.42 -44.44
CA ASP A 117 38.67 -12.39 -45.92
C ASP A 117 37.32 -12.63 -46.62
N ASP A 118 36.23 -12.87 -45.88
CA ASP A 118 34.90 -13.11 -46.45
C ASP A 118 34.12 -11.80 -46.67
N GLU A 119 33.68 -11.53 -47.91
CA GLU A 119 32.82 -10.38 -48.24
C GLU A 119 31.40 -10.61 -47.71
N VAL A 120 31.02 -9.87 -46.66
CA VAL A 120 29.64 -9.86 -46.16
C VAL A 120 28.86 -8.75 -46.87
N LYS A 121 27.72 -9.12 -47.47
CA LYS A 121 26.78 -8.21 -48.15
C LYS A 121 26.37 -7.06 -47.21
N GLU A 122 26.29 -5.86 -47.79
CA GLU A 122 26.06 -4.58 -47.10
C GLU A 122 24.97 -4.62 -46.03
N ASP A 123 25.23 -3.97 -44.89
CA ASP A 123 24.31 -3.89 -43.75
C ASP A 123 22.95 -3.36 -44.24
N PRO A 124 21.87 -4.15 -44.17
CA PRO A 124 20.52 -3.76 -44.60
C PRO A 124 19.97 -2.50 -43.90
N PHE A 125 20.63 -2.03 -42.85
CA PHE A 125 20.27 -0.84 -42.08
C PHE A 125 21.18 0.36 -42.33
N THR A 126 22.10 0.27 -43.31
CA THR A 126 22.87 1.44 -43.76
C THR A 126 21.92 2.35 -44.54
N ILE A 127 21.46 3.42 -43.89
CA ILE A 127 20.65 4.46 -44.55
C ILE A 127 21.54 5.14 -45.58
N HIS A 128 21.25 4.92 -46.85
CA HIS A 128 21.95 5.63 -47.93
C HIS A 128 21.37 7.04 -48.03
N PRO A 129 22.15 8.06 -48.45
CA PRO A 129 21.63 9.42 -48.63
C PRO A 129 20.52 9.52 -49.71
N LYS A 130 20.28 8.45 -50.49
CA LYS A 130 19.08 8.34 -51.34
C LYS A 130 17.82 7.94 -50.55
N ASP A 131 17.97 7.19 -49.45
CA ASP A 131 16.88 6.74 -48.59
C ASP A 131 16.35 7.87 -47.69
N ASP A 132 17.18 8.86 -47.36
CA ASP A 132 16.77 10.09 -46.66
C ASP A 132 15.75 10.93 -47.44
N LEU A 133 15.70 10.77 -48.77
CA LEU A 133 14.74 11.43 -49.65
C LEU A 133 13.44 10.63 -49.83
N VAL A 134 13.38 9.40 -49.30
CA VAL A 134 12.22 8.53 -49.40
C VAL A 134 11.40 8.69 -48.12
N PRO A 135 10.20 9.30 -48.17
CA PRO A 135 9.35 9.38 -47.00
C PRO A 135 8.96 7.95 -46.58
N MET A 136 9.44 7.52 -45.41
CA MET A 136 9.10 6.21 -44.84
C MET A 136 7.59 6.19 -44.52
N GLN A 137 6.83 5.35 -45.22
CA GLN A 137 5.39 5.23 -45.03
C GLN A 137 5.09 4.82 -43.59
N ARG A 138 4.29 5.64 -42.89
CA ARG A 138 3.92 5.43 -41.48
C ARG A 138 2.93 4.28 -41.30
N GLN A 139 2.24 3.88 -42.36
CA GLN A 139 1.33 2.75 -42.41
C GLN A 139 1.50 2.02 -43.74
N GLN A 140 1.88 0.75 -43.66
CA GLN A 140 1.79 -0.19 -44.76
C GLN A 140 0.73 -1.21 -44.35
N VAL A 141 -0.40 -1.20 -45.07
CA VAL A 141 -1.47 -2.18 -44.85
C VAL A 141 -0.99 -3.48 -45.47
N PHE A 142 -0.69 -4.47 -44.63
CA PHE A 142 -0.41 -5.81 -45.09
C PHE A 142 -1.74 -6.47 -45.47
N ASP A 143 -1.73 -7.21 -46.57
CA ASP A 143 -2.87 -7.99 -47.02
C ASP A 143 -2.96 -9.27 -46.18
N ASP A 144 -3.79 -9.23 -45.13
CA ASP A 144 -4.08 -10.38 -44.26
C ASP A 144 -5.10 -11.34 -44.90
N SER A 145 -5.33 -11.25 -46.22
CA SER A 145 -6.20 -12.18 -46.94
C SER A 145 -5.68 -13.61 -46.84
N ILE A 146 -6.53 -14.51 -46.38
CA ILE A 146 -6.24 -15.94 -46.33
C ILE A 146 -6.15 -16.46 -47.77
N PRO A 147 -5.06 -17.12 -48.18
CA PRO A 147 -4.93 -17.67 -49.53
C PRO A 147 -6.03 -18.72 -49.80
N PRO A 148 -6.56 -18.81 -51.03
CA PRO A 148 -7.55 -19.82 -51.38
C PRO A 148 -6.92 -21.24 -51.32
N GLU A 149 -7.69 -22.19 -50.79
CA GLU A 149 -7.29 -23.60 -50.75
C GLU A 149 -7.27 -24.23 -52.17
N PRO A 150 -6.36 -25.20 -52.41
CA PRO A 150 -6.19 -25.88 -53.70
C PRO A 150 -7.31 -26.86 -54.07
#